data_AF-A0A449B1A7-F1
#
_entry.id   AF-A0A449B1A7-F1
#
_cell.length_a   1.000
_cell.length_b   1.000
_cell.length_c   1.000
_cell.angle_alpha   90.00
_cell.angle_beta   90.00
_cell.angle_gamma   90.00
#
_symmetry.space_group_name_H-M   'P 1'
#
loop_
_entity.id
_entity.type
_entity.pdbx_description
1 polymer ?
#
loop_
_entity_poly.entity_id
_entity_poly.type
_entity_poly.pdbx_seq_one_letter_code
_entity_poly.pdbx_strand_id
1 'polypeptide(L)'
;MQTKSYIYRKDLRDEIISYFHLHNFIKIRSSHLLNIIYEFAKYKIRSLTRKVLSLHSHNNGLSEEEVQNYIYSILLEIVQYWKDFLHIPFQAYFWNTIKLKMINYINRTNNRQFDFEVKIGNKMSNLRKLIYDYTVNNATSDNGKIYNLDFIKSIASDNEYQFLESLVNQQSAESDFYTTYQRNKIIRSINFKIEQFQKDNY
;
A
#
# COMPACT_ATOMS: atom_id res chain seq x y z
N MET A 1 8.09 -0.03 -42.30
CA MET A 1 8.00 1.37 -42.81
C MET A 1 7.39 2.24 -41.73
N GLN A 2 8.19 3.09 -41.06
CA GLN A 2 7.64 4.07 -40.12
C GLN A 2 6.98 5.19 -40.93
N THR A 3 5.64 5.28 -40.89
CA THR A 3 4.90 6.45 -41.37
C THR A 3 5.42 7.66 -40.60
N LYS A 4 6.17 8.53 -41.28
CA LYS A 4 6.57 9.83 -40.73
C LYS A 4 5.28 10.60 -40.43
N SER A 5 4.89 10.68 -39.17
CA SER A 5 3.71 11.44 -38.75
C SER A 5 4.00 12.94 -38.90
N TYR A 6 3.40 13.55 -39.90
CA TYR A 6 3.46 14.99 -40.14
C TYR A 6 2.18 15.65 -39.62
N ILE A 7 2.34 16.85 -39.07
CA ILE A 7 1.26 17.74 -38.65
C ILE A 7 1.22 18.90 -39.63
N TYR A 8 0.05 19.18 -40.20
CA TYR A 8 -0.14 20.29 -41.13
C TYR A 8 -0.60 21.54 -40.39
N ARG A 9 -0.18 22.72 -40.85
CA ARG A 9 -0.57 24.00 -40.21
C ARG A 9 -2.08 24.18 -40.13
N LYS A 10 -2.80 23.77 -41.18
CA LYS A 10 -4.27 23.85 -41.24
C LYS A 10 -4.99 23.05 -40.14
N ASP A 11 -4.31 22.08 -39.55
CA ASP A 11 -4.85 21.20 -38.50
C ASP A 11 -4.61 21.75 -37.09
N LEU A 12 -3.88 22.87 -36.98
CA LEU A 12 -3.50 23.52 -35.74
C LEU A 12 -4.31 24.80 -35.55
N ARG A 13 -4.92 24.95 -34.37
CA ARG A 13 -5.56 26.21 -33.98
C ARG A 13 -4.50 27.30 -33.77
N ASP A 14 -4.82 28.54 -34.13
CA ASP A 14 -3.89 29.67 -34.02
C ASP A 14 -3.39 29.92 -32.60
N GLU A 15 -4.22 29.62 -31.60
CA GLU A 15 -3.83 29.71 -30.19
C GLU A 15 -2.64 28.81 -29.86
N ILE A 16 -2.59 27.59 -30.40
CA ILE A 16 -1.47 26.65 -30.19
C ILE A 16 -0.21 27.18 -30.87
N ILE A 17 -0.36 27.71 -32.08
CA ILE A 17 0.73 28.29 -32.88
C ILE A 17 1.35 29.48 -32.13
N SER A 18 0.50 30.37 -31.63
CA SER A 18 0.90 31.54 -30.84
C SER A 18 1.59 31.12 -29.54
N TYR A 19 1.00 30.15 -28.82
CA TYR A 19 1.48 29.71 -27.51
C TYR A 19 2.89 29.12 -27.55
N PHE A 20 3.18 28.29 -28.55
CA PHE A 20 4.51 27.68 -28.73
C PHE A 20 5.44 28.49 -29.64
N HIS A 21 5.05 29.70 -30.05
CA HIS A 21 5.81 30.55 -30.97
C HIS A 21 6.25 29.82 -32.25
N LEU A 22 5.36 29.03 -32.84
CA LEU A 22 5.69 28.26 -34.04
C LEU A 22 5.84 29.21 -35.24
N HIS A 23 7.00 29.15 -35.91
CA HIS A 23 7.27 29.92 -37.14
C HIS A 23 6.29 29.55 -38.28
N ASN A 24 6.32 30.28 -39.40
CA ASN A 24 5.53 29.90 -40.56
C ASN A 24 6.02 28.57 -41.15
N PHE A 25 5.15 27.56 -41.18
CA PHE A 25 5.39 26.24 -41.77
C PHE A 25 4.14 25.76 -42.50
N ILE A 26 4.31 24.90 -43.51
CA ILE A 26 3.19 24.20 -44.17
C ILE A 26 2.89 22.88 -43.45
N LYS A 27 3.96 22.13 -43.12
CA LYS A 27 3.91 20.89 -42.33
C LYS A 27 5.15 20.79 -41.43
N ILE A 28 4.98 20.18 -40.27
CA ILE A 28 6.05 19.93 -39.29
C ILE A 28 6.08 18.43 -38.95
N ARG A 29 7.26 17.86 -38.72
CA ARG A 29 7.35 16.47 -38.21
C ARG A 29 6.88 16.46 -36.76
N SER A 30 6.09 15.46 -36.37
CA SER A 30 5.60 15.34 -34.98
C SER A 30 6.74 15.32 -33.96
N SER A 31 7.85 14.64 -34.28
CA SER A 31 9.05 14.63 -33.42
C SER A 31 9.69 16.00 -33.25
N HIS A 32 9.72 16.82 -34.31
CA HIS A 32 10.28 18.17 -34.23
C HIS A 32 9.39 19.08 -33.38
N LEU A 33 8.07 18.97 -33.56
CA LEU A 33 7.12 19.71 -32.72
C LEU A 33 7.22 19.32 -31.25
N LEU A 34 7.31 18.01 -30.95
CA LEU A 34 7.50 17.54 -29.58
C LEU A 34 8.76 18.12 -28.96
N ASN A 35 9.85 18.22 -29.73
CA ASN A 35 11.07 18.85 -29.27
C ASN A 35 10.87 20.34 -28.94
N ILE A 36 10.12 21.09 -29.76
CA ILE A 36 9.77 22.49 -29.47
C ILE A 36 8.97 22.59 -28.17
N ILE A 37 7.94 21.76 -28.01
CA ILE A 37 7.09 21.75 -26.80
C ILE A 37 7.92 21.38 -25.56
N TYR A 38 8.81 20.39 -25.69
CA TYR A 38 9.73 19.99 -24.65
C TYR A 38 10.64 21.14 -24.22
N GLU A 39 11.32 21.78 -25.18
CA GLU A 39 12.23 22.90 -24.92
C GLU A 39 11.50 24.08 -24.26
N PHE A 40 10.27 24.36 -24.71
CA PHE A 40 9.40 25.37 -24.11
C PHE A 40 9.04 25.05 -22.65
N ALA A 41 8.71 23.78 -22.36
CA ALA A 41 8.18 23.38 -21.06
C ALA A 41 9.26 22.92 -20.05
N LYS A 42 10.49 22.61 -20.48
CA LYS A 42 11.51 21.88 -19.69
C LYS A 42 11.76 22.45 -18.29
N TYR A 43 11.89 23.76 -18.15
CA TYR A 43 12.17 24.39 -16.86
C TYR A 43 10.97 24.32 -15.90
N LYS A 44 9.76 24.51 -16.44
CA LYS A 44 8.52 24.39 -15.66
C LYS A 44 8.24 22.94 -15.28
N ILE A 45 8.51 21.99 -16.18
CA ILE A 45 8.43 20.54 -15.89
C ILE A 45 9.40 20.17 -14.77
N ARG A 46 10.67 20.56 -14.87
CA ARG A 46 11.67 20.30 -13.81
C ARG A 46 11.25 20.90 -12.47
N SER A 47 10.72 22.11 -12.46
CA SER A 47 10.18 22.75 -11.25
C SER A 47 8.98 21.98 -10.67
N LEU A 48 8.06 21.55 -11.54
CA LEU A 48 6.90 20.75 -11.15
C LEU A 48 7.33 19.42 -10.56
N THR A 49 8.24 18.69 -11.21
CA THR A 49 8.78 17.43 -10.72
C THR A 49 9.38 17.57 -9.32
N ARG A 50 10.18 18.62 -9.08
CA ARG A 50 10.76 18.88 -7.76
C ARG A 50 9.70 19.16 -6.70
N LYS A 51 8.68 19.97 -7.02
CA LYS A 51 7.57 20.24 -6.09
C LYS A 51 6.82 18.97 -5.73
N VAL A 52 6.55 18.16 -6.73
CA VAL A 52 5.88 16.86 -6.60
C VAL A 52 6.68 15.92 -5.71
N LEU A 53 7.96 15.75 -6.00
CA LEU A 53 8.84 14.96 -5.17
C LEU A 53 8.89 15.53 -3.75
N SER A 54 9.01 16.85 -3.55
CA SER A 54 9.02 17.41 -2.18
C SER A 54 7.76 17.11 -1.38
N LEU A 55 6.60 17.00 -2.03
CA LEU A 55 5.33 16.69 -1.37
C LEU A 55 5.16 15.20 -1.09
N HIS A 56 5.78 14.33 -1.89
CA HIS A 56 5.54 12.89 -1.88
C HIS A 56 6.78 12.03 -1.57
N SER A 57 7.96 12.64 -1.41
CA SER A 57 9.25 11.96 -1.22
C SER A 57 9.39 11.28 0.14
N HIS A 58 8.59 11.67 1.13
CA HIS A 58 8.66 11.04 2.45
C HIS A 58 8.18 9.59 2.44
N ASN A 59 7.33 9.18 1.48
CA ASN A 59 6.70 7.85 1.49
C ASN A 59 6.87 7.03 0.19
N ASN A 60 7.39 7.59 -0.90
CA ASN A 60 7.33 6.91 -2.20
C ASN A 60 8.69 6.83 -2.89
N GLY A 61 9.02 5.64 -3.41
CA GLY A 61 10.21 5.38 -4.23
C GLY A 61 10.15 5.97 -5.64
N LEU A 62 9.36 7.03 -5.86
CA LEU A 62 9.22 7.70 -7.15
C LEU A 62 10.49 8.48 -7.48
N SER A 63 11.11 8.18 -8.62
CA SER A 63 12.32 8.88 -9.07
C SER A 63 11.98 10.15 -9.89
N GLU A 64 12.91 11.11 -9.95
CA GLU A 64 12.77 12.29 -10.80
C GLU A 64 12.57 11.91 -12.27
N GLU A 65 13.28 10.89 -12.74
CA GLU A 65 13.18 10.36 -14.10
C GLU A 65 11.80 9.78 -14.41
N GLU A 66 11.22 9.02 -13.47
CA GLU A 66 9.90 8.44 -13.63
C GLU A 66 8.83 9.52 -13.79
N VAL A 67 8.87 10.55 -12.94
CA VAL A 67 7.94 11.68 -13.02
C VAL A 67 8.12 12.45 -14.33
N GLN A 68 9.36 12.69 -14.77
CA GLN A 68 9.64 13.36 -16.04
C GLN A 68 9.13 12.55 -17.23
N ASN A 69 9.43 11.25 -17.28
CA ASN A 69 8.97 10.34 -18.33
C ASN A 69 7.44 10.29 -18.40
N TYR A 70 6.77 10.27 -17.24
CA TYR A 70 5.32 10.32 -17.19
C TYR A 70 4.79 11.65 -17.76
N ILE A 71 5.40 12.79 -17.42
CA ILE A 71 5.03 14.09 -18.01
C ILE A 71 5.23 14.09 -19.53
N TYR A 72 6.31 13.52 -20.05
CA TYR A 72 6.51 13.41 -21.50
C TYR A 72 5.44 12.53 -22.17
N SER A 73 4.97 11.48 -21.51
CA SER A 73 3.84 10.69 -22.01
C SER A 73 2.55 11.52 -22.11
N ILE A 74 2.31 12.41 -21.14
CA ILE A 74 1.18 13.34 -21.19
C ILE A 74 1.32 14.34 -22.34
N LEU A 75 2.54 14.84 -22.60
CA LEU A 75 2.78 15.76 -23.73
C LEU A 75 2.47 15.11 -25.07
N LEU A 76 2.85 13.84 -25.25
CA LEU A 76 2.51 13.06 -26.46
C LEU A 76 0.99 12.99 -26.65
N GLU A 77 0.27 12.70 -25.57
CA GLU A 77 -1.18 12.63 -25.59
C GLU A 77 -1.81 13.99 -25.91
N ILE A 78 -1.31 15.09 -25.32
CA ILE A 78 -1.77 16.44 -25.66
C ILE A 78 -1.59 16.72 -27.15
N VAL A 79 -0.43 16.42 -27.73
CA VAL A 79 -0.20 16.61 -29.18
C VAL A 79 -1.13 15.77 -30.04
N GLN A 80 -1.51 14.57 -29.58
CA GLN A 80 -2.43 13.70 -30.30
C GLN A 80 -3.89 14.19 -30.25
N TYR A 81 -4.32 14.79 -29.12
CA TYR A 81 -5.73 15.14 -28.86
C TYR A 81 -6.00 16.64 -28.66
N TRP A 82 -5.06 17.52 -29.01
CA TRP A 82 -5.22 18.98 -28.93
C TRP A 82 -6.32 19.58 -29.82
N LYS A 83 -7.03 18.79 -30.62
CA LYS A 83 -8.18 19.26 -31.40
C LYS A 83 -9.44 19.32 -30.53
N ASP A 84 -9.40 18.63 -29.37
CA ASP A 84 -10.55 18.36 -28.53
C ASP A 84 -10.61 19.23 -27.27
N PHE A 85 -9.70 20.21 -27.11
CA PHE A 85 -9.82 21.13 -25.98
C PHE A 85 -11.08 22.00 -26.16
N LEU A 86 -11.99 21.83 -25.20
CA LEU A 86 -13.24 22.57 -25.03
C LEU A 86 -12.94 24.05 -24.69
N HIS A 87 -13.99 24.87 -24.53
CA HIS A 87 -14.08 26.34 -24.35
C HIS A 87 -13.15 27.06 -23.35
N ILE A 88 -12.00 26.50 -23.01
CA ILE A 88 -10.95 27.07 -22.17
C ILE A 88 -9.73 27.45 -23.02
N PRO A 89 -8.95 28.46 -22.61
CA PRO A 89 -7.68 28.79 -23.27
C PRO A 89 -6.73 27.59 -23.30
N PHE A 90 -6.05 27.37 -24.43
CA PHE A 90 -5.11 26.27 -24.64
C PHE A 90 -4.02 26.22 -23.57
N GLN A 91 -3.50 27.37 -23.14
CA GLN A 91 -2.52 27.43 -22.05
C GLN A 91 -3.07 26.80 -20.76
N ALA A 92 -4.32 27.12 -20.40
CA ALA A 92 -4.96 26.57 -19.21
C ALA A 92 -5.20 25.06 -19.37
N TYR A 93 -5.72 24.65 -20.52
CA TYR A 93 -5.88 23.23 -20.88
C TYR A 93 -4.56 22.46 -20.75
N PHE A 94 -3.48 22.98 -21.31
CA PHE A 94 -2.16 22.37 -21.33
C PHE A 94 -1.63 22.08 -19.92
N TRP A 95 -1.55 23.11 -19.07
CA TRP A 95 -1.01 22.95 -17.73
C TRP A 95 -1.94 22.19 -16.78
N ASN A 96 -3.26 22.37 -16.91
CA ASN A 96 -4.23 21.62 -16.10
C ASN A 96 -4.19 20.14 -16.43
N THR A 97 -4.07 19.77 -17.71
CA THR A 97 -3.98 18.37 -18.14
C THR A 97 -2.73 17.72 -17.57
N ILE A 98 -1.56 18.37 -17.68
CA ILE A 98 -0.31 17.87 -17.09
C ILE A 98 -0.46 17.69 -15.58
N LYS A 99 -0.96 18.71 -14.87
CA LYS A 99 -1.09 18.68 -13.42
C LYS A 99 -2.05 17.59 -12.94
N LEU A 100 -3.25 17.50 -13.52
CA LEU A 100 -4.28 16.54 -13.12
C LEU A 100 -3.83 15.10 -13.36
N LYS A 101 -3.28 14.81 -14.54
CA LYS A 101 -2.82 13.46 -14.86
C LYS A 101 -1.64 13.05 -14.00
N MET A 102 -0.69 13.95 -13.76
CA MET A 102 0.45 13.68 -12.89
C MET A 102 0.01 13.42 -11.44
N ILE A 103 -0.90 14.22 -10.88
CA ILE A 103 -1.44 13.97 -9.53
C ILE A 103 -2.17 12.63 -9.47
N ASN A 104 -3.00 12.32 -10.47
CA ASN A 104 -3.72 11.05 -10.54
C ASN A 104 -2.78 9.85 -10.63
N TYR A 105 -1.68 9.97 -11.38
CA TYR A 105 -0.64 8.94 -11.45
C TYR A 105 -0.04 8.69 -10.08
N ILE A 106 0.39 9.74 -9.39
CA ILE A 106 1.02 9.62 -8.07
C ILE A 106 0.06 9.05 -7.05
N ASN A 107 -1.17 9.54 -7.00
CA ASN A 107 -2.18 8.99 -6.11
C ASN A 107 -2.41 7.49 -6.36
N ARG A 108 -2.46 7.07 -7.62
CA ARG A 108 -2.59 5.64 -7.98
C ARG A 108 -1.37 4.83 -7.56
N THR A 109 -0.17 5.33 -7.80
CA THR A 109 1.08 4.64 -7.45
C THR A 109 1.22 4.51 -5.94
N ASN A 110 0.96 5.59 -5.19
CA ASN A 110 1.03 5.60 -3.73
C ASN A 110 -0.02 4.67 -3.11
N ASN A 111 -1.26 4.71 -3.58
CA ASN A 111 -2.32 3.82 -3.07
C ASN A 111 -1.99 2.35 -3.35
N ARG A 112 -1.43 2.04 -4.53
CA ARG A 112 -0.97 0.66 -4.85
C ARG A 112 0.20 0.23 -3.98
N GLN A 113 1.14 1.12 -3.70
CA GLN A 113 2.28 0.83 -2.82
C GLN A 113 1.79 0.59 -1.38
N PHE A 114 0.89 1.44 -0.87
CA PHE A 114 0.26 1.25 0.42
C PHE A 114 -0.52 -0.07 0.50
N ASP A 115 -1.33 -0.39 -0.51
CA ASP A 115 -2.05 -1.68 -0.58
C ASP A 115 -1.10 -2.88 -0.59
N PHE A 116 0.05 -2.75 -1.27
CA PHE A 116 1.08 -3.77 -1.29
C PHE A 116 1.76 -3.93 0.06
N GLU A 117 2.15 -2.83 0.70
CA GLU A 117 2.75 -2.81 2.05
C GLU A 117 1.79 -3.37 3.09
N VAL A 118 0.50 -3.03 3.04
CA VAL A 118 -0.54 -3.60 3.90
C VAL A 118 -0.70 -5.10 3.65
N LYS A 119 -0.75 -5.53 2.38
CA LYS A 119 -0.82 -6.97 2.05
C LYS A 119 0.40 -7.75 2.51
N ILE A 120 1.60 -7.19 2.39
CA ILE A 120 2.83 -7.79 2.92
C ILE A 120 2.82 -7.78 4.43
N GLY A 121 2.49 -6.68 5.08
CA GLY A 121 2.41 -6.56 6.53
C GLY A 121 1.44 -7.58 7.13
N ASN A 122 0.27 -7.74 6.51
CA ASN A 122 -0.71 -8.76 6.91
C ASN A 122 -0.20 -10.18 6.68
N LYS A 123 0.50 -10.45 5.56
CA LYS A 123 1.12 -11.76 5.31
C LYS A 123 2.29 -12.05 6.26
N MET A 124 3.09 -11.05 6.62
CA MET A 124 4.18 -11.16 7.60
C MET A 124 3.65 -11.35 9.01
N SER A 125 2.56 -10.68 9.38
CA SER A 125 1.85 -10.90 10.64
C SER A 125 1.31 -12.34 10.70
N ASN A 126 0.71 -12.82 9.60
CA ASN A 126 0.27 -14.20 9.49
C ASN A 126 1.43 -15.20 9.54
N LEU A 127 2.59 -14.91 8.94
CA LEU A 127 3.80 -15.74 9.04
C LEU A 127 4.38 -15.73 10.45
N ARG A 128 4.42 -14.59 11.14
CA ARG A 128 4.85 -14.52 12.55
C ARG A 128 3.88 -15.26 13.45
N LYS A 129 2.58 -15.15 13.20
CA LYS A 129 1.56 -15.94 13.89
C LYS A 129 1.74 -17.42 13.62
N LEU A 130 2.00 -17.83 12.37
CA LEU A 130 2.22 -19.22 12.01
C LEU A 130 3.55 -19.77 12.55
N ILE A 131 4.61 -18.96 12.59
CA ILE A 131 5.88 -19.30 13.25
C ILE A 131 5.68 -19.40 14.76
N TYR A 132 4.92 -18.49 15.36
CA TYR A 132 4.56 -18.52 16.79
C TYR A 132 3.71 -19.75 17.11
N ASP A 133 2.67 -20.02 16.33
CA ASP A 133 1.83 -21.21 16.49
C ASP A 133 2.67 -22.47 16.24
N TYR A 134 3.59 -22.49 15.27
CA TYR A 134 4.51 -23.59 15.03
C TYR A 134 5.50 -23.77 16.18
N THR A 135 6.08 -22.70 16.73
CA THR A 135 7.01 -22.81 17.87
C THR A 135 6.29 -23.13 19.16
N VAL A 136 5.07 -22.65 19.40
CA VAL A 136 4.26 -23.02 20.56
C VAL A 136 3.76 -24.45 20.45
N ASN A 137 3.25 -24.87 19.28
CA ASN A 137 2.73 -26.22 19.06
C ASN A 137 3.82 -27.28 18.88
N ASN A 138 5.06 -26.91 18.54
CA ASN A 138 6.21 -27.83 18.50
C ASN A 138 7.17 -27.68 19.68
N ALA A 139 7.12 -26.60 20.47
CA ALA A 139 7.76 -26.56 21.79
C ALA A 139 7.04 -27.47 22.80
N THR A 140 5.89 -28.03 22.44
CA THR A 140 5.16 -29.03 23.21
C THR A 140 5.58 -30.48 22.97
N SER A 141 6.66 -30.77 22.23
CA SER A 141 7.47 -31.97 22.49
C SER A 141 8.77 -31.51 23.15
N ASP A 142 8.97 -31.62 24.46
CA ASP A 142 9.05 -32.92 25.14
C ASP A 142 8.89 -32.87 26.68
N ASN A 143 8.33 -31.80 27.28
CA ASN A 143 8.26 -31.67 28.75
C ASN A 143 6.87 -31.41 29.35
N GLY A 144 5.81 -31.35 28.55
CA GLY A 144 4.44 -31.17 29.05
C GLY A 144 3.81 -32.51 29.45
N LYS A 145 3.73 -32.82 30.74
CA LYS A 145 2.89 -33.93 31.21
C LYS A 145 1.43 -33.61 30.88
N ILE A 146 0.78 -34.45 30.09
CA ILE A 146 -0.65 -34.33 29.76
C ILE A 146 -1.45 -34.89 30.94
N TYR A 147 -2.35 -34.08 31.51
CA TYR A 147 -3.23 -34.50 32.60
C TYR A 147 -4.68 -34.57 32.11
N ASN A 148 -5.40 -35.64 32.48
CA ASN A 148 -6.82 -35.76 32.22
C ASN A 148 -7.60 -34.69 33.03
N LEU A 149 -8.66 -34.12 32.44
CA LEU A 149 -9.57 -33.18 33.11
C LEU A 149 -10.19 -33.76 34.39
N ASP A 150 -10.48 -35.07 34.41
CA ASP A 150 -11.00 -35.74 35.62
C ASP A 150 -10.01 -35.70 36.78
N PHE A 151 -8.72 -35.83 36.48
CA PHE A 151 -7.65 -35.67 37.46
C PHE A 151 -7.58 -34.23 37.96
N ILE A 152 -7.66 -33.25 37.05
CA ILE A 152 -7.64 -31.83 37.43
C ILE A 152 -8.84 -31.46 38.30
N LYS A 153 -10.03 -32.06 38.06
CA LYS A 153 -11.23 -31.87 38.89
C LYS A 153 -11.00 -32.27 40.36
N SER A 154 -10.17 -33.28 40.60
CA SER A 154 -9.88 -33.77 41.96
C SER A 154 -8.98 -32.84 42.78
N ILE A 155 -8.26 -31.92 42.12
CA ILE A 155 -7.26 -31.05 42.76
C ILE A 155 -7.58 -29.56 42.60
N ALA A 156 -8.31 -29.18 41.55
CA ALA A 156 -8.71 -27.81 41.29
C ALA A 156 -9.95 -27.44 42.13
N SER A 157 -10.10 -26.16 42.45
CA SER A 157 -11.36 -25.63 42.99
C SER A 157 -12.41 -25.53 41.89
N ASP A 158 -13.70 -25.49 42.26
CA ASP A 158 -14.81 -25.42 41.30
C ASP A 158 -14.66 -24.27 40.30
N ASN A 159 -14.20 -23.10 40.75
CA ASN A 159 -13.96 -21.93 39.89
C ASN A 159 -12.81 -22.14 38.89
N GLU A 160 -11.75 -22.84 39.31
CA GLU A 160 -10.60 -23.16 38.46
C GLU A 160 -10.97 -24.23 37.43
N TYR A 161 -11.79 -25.20 37.83
CA TYR A 161 -12.30 -26.25 36.96
C TYR A 161 -13.27 -25.70 35.91
N GLN A 162 -14.25 -24.87 36.32
CA GLN A 162 -15.16 -24.17 35.41
C GLN A 162 -14.40 -23.30 34.40
N PHE A 163 -13.33 -22.62 34.84
CA PHE A 163 -12.46 -21.86 33.94
C PHE A 163 -11.82 -22.77 32.87
N LEU A 164 -11.27 -23.93 33.25
CA LEU A 164 -10.71 -24.88 32.29
C LEU A 164 -11.76 -25.49 31.35
N GLU A 165 -12.93 -25.82 31.88
CA GLU A 165 -14.05 -26.36 31.10
C GLU A 165 -14.55 -25.34 30.05
N SER A 166 -14.61 -24.05 30.41
CA SER A 166 -14.97 -22.97 29.47
C SER A 166 -13.97 -22.83 28.31
N LEU A 167 -12.67 -23.08 28.56
CA LEU A 167 -11.62 -23.05 27.54
C LEU A 167 -11.70 -24.25 26.59
N VAL A 168 -12.04 -25.43 27.12
CA VAL A 168 -12.14 -26.67 26.34
C VAL A 168 -13.40 -26.68 25.48
N ASN A 169 -14.53 -26.23 26.03
CA ASN A 169 -15.82 -26.24 25.36
C ASN A 169 -16.05 -25.04 24.42
N GLN A 170 -15.06 -24.13 24.29
CA GLN A 170 -15.13 -22.92 23.45
C GLN A 170 -16.40 -22.08 23.65
N GLN A 171 -17.03 -22.14 24.83
CA GLN A 171 -18.19 -21.33 25.14
C GLN A 171 -17.70 -19.94 25.56
N SER A 172 -17.73 -19.03 24.59
CA SER A 172 -17.13 -17.68 24.64
C SER A 172 -17.67 -16.75 25.73
N ALA A 173 -18.80 -17.06 26.36
CA ALA A 173 -19.45 -16.14 27.30
C ALA A 173 -18.78 -16.08 28.69
N GLU A 174 -18.22 -17.19 29.19
CA GLU A 174 -17.62 -17.22 30.54
C GLU A 174 -16.10 -16.97 30.53
N SER A 175 -15.42 -17.31 29.43
CA SER A 175 -13.98 -17.04 29.29
C SER A 175 -13.67 -15.54 29.34
N ASP A 176 -14.61 -14.69 28.92
CA ASP A 176 -14.47 -13.23 28.91
C ASP A 176 -14.65 -12.57 30.28
N PHE A 177 -15.08 -13.31 31.30
CA PHE A 177 -15.25 -12.77 32.67
C PHE A 177 -13.90 -12.47 33.36
N TYR A 178 -12.85 -13.20 33.01
CA TYR A 178 -11.54 -13.05 33.63
C TYR A 178 -10.59 -12.21 32.78
N THR A 179 -9.99 -11.19 33.41
CA THR A 179 -8.85 -10.45 32.84
C THR A 179 -7.64 -11.37 32.62
N THR A 180 -6.75 -11.02 31.69
CA THR A 180 -5.51 -11.77 31.42
C THR A 180 -4.69 -12.05 32.69
N TYR A 181 -4.64 -11.09 33.61
CA TYR A 181 -3.97 -11.28 34.91
C TYR A 181 -4.63 -12.36 35.76
N GLN A 182 -5.96 -12.37 35.86
CA GLN A 182 -6.71 -13.37 36.60
C GLN A 182 -6.58 -14.76 35.96
N ARG A 183 -6.63 -14.85 34.62
CA ARG A 183 -6.39 -16.10 33.88
C ARG A 183 -5.00 -16.68 34.22
N ASN A 184 -3.97 -15.84 34.17
CA ASN A 184 -2.60 -16.25 34.52
C ASN A 184 -2.47 -16.68 35.99
N LYS A 185 -3.20 -16.02 36.91
CA LYS A 185 -3.23 -16.40 38.32
C LYS A 185 -3.89 -17.77 38.53
N ILE A 186 -5.00 -18.04 37.86
CA ILE A 186 -5.71 -19.33 37.90
C ILE A 186 -4.80 -20.45 37.38
N ILE A 187 -4.16 -20.26 36.23
CA ILE A 187 -3.25 -21.26 35.64
C ILE A 187 -2.06 -21.56 36.58
N ARG A 188 -1.46 -20.52 37.18
CA ARG A 188 -0.37 -20.71 38.15
C ARG A 188 -0.82 -21.49 39.39
N SER A 189 -2.04 -21.23 39.87
CA SER A 189 -2.63 -21.95 40.99
C SER A 189 -2.81 -23.44 40.68
N ILE A 190 -3.38 -23.76 39.52
CA ILE A 190 -3.57 -25.16 39.07
C ILE A 190 -2.23 -25.88 38.94
N ASN A 191 -1.23 -25.27 38.31
CA ASN A 191 0.10 -25.86 38.16
C ASN A 191 0.75 -26.12 39.52
N PHE A 192 0.63 -25.20 40.46
CA PHE A 192 1.13 -25.39 41.82
C PHE A 192 0.46 -26.58 42.52
N LYS A 193 -0.86 -26.75 42.37
CA LYS A 193 -1.58 -27.89 42.96
C LYS A 193 -1.20 -29.23 42.33
N ILE A 194 -0.95 -29.26 41.02
CA ILE A 194 -0.41 -30.43 40.32
C ILE A 194 0.96 -30.81 40.91
N GLU A 195 1.84 -29.82 41.10
CA GLU A 195 3.17 -30.04 41.69
C GLU A 195 3.11 -30.54 43.13
N GLN A 196 2.19 -30.00 43.95
CA GLN A 196 1.97 -30.48 45.32
C GLN A 196 1.46 -31.91 45.34
N PHE A 197 0.44 -32.22 44.55
CA PHE A 197 -0.10 -33.58 44.46
C PHE A 197 0.96 -34.59 44.02
N GLN A 198 1.87 -34.21 43.11
CA GLN A 198 2.98 -35.07 42.71
C GLN A 198 4.03 -35.28 43.79
N LYS A 199 4.23 -34.31 44.69
CA LYS A 199 5.14 -34.45 45.83
C LYS A 199 4.54 -35.26 46.97
N ASP A 200 3.22 -35.26 47.10
CA ASP A 200 2.53 -35.98 48.18
C ASP A 200 2.25 -37.46 47.83
N ASN A 201 2.30 -37.83 46.56
CA ASN A 201 2.07 -39.20 46.06
C ASN A 201 3.34 -39.94 45.60
N TYR A 202 4.52 -39.36 45.85
CA TYR A 202 5.85 -39.95 45.62
C TYR A 202 6.71 -39.80 46.87
#